data_AF-A0A9P6IQI0-F1
#
_entry.id   AF-A0A9P6IQI0-F1
#
_cell.length_a   1.000
_cell.length_b   1.000
_cell.length_c   1.000
_cell.angle_alpha   90.00
_cell.angle_beta   90.00
_cell.angle_gamma   90.00
#
_symmetry.space_group_name_H-M   'P 1'
#
loop_
_entity.id
_entity.type
_entity.pdbx_description
1 polymer ?
#
loop_
_entity_poly.entity_id
_entity_poly.type
_entity_poly.pdbx_seq_one_letter_code
_entity_poly.pdbx_strand_id
1 'polypeptide(L)'
;MSIELNPSVQLAFRRPLTEAIKETLIIYNPSQLPVAFKVKTTAPRQYCVRPNSGCIEPGQKLEVQIQMQAMKEEPPADFKCKDKFLVQSVPVTAERQQLPVAEL
;
A
#
# COMPACT_ATOMS: atom_id res chain seq x y z
N MET A 1 12.14 13.05 -4.73
CA MET A 1 11.38 11.81 -4.51
C MET A 1 10.34 12.11 -3.44
N SER A 2 9.08 11.76 -3.66
CA SER A 2 7.96 12.30 -2.87
C SER A 2 7.67 11.48 -1.60
N ILE A 3 7.96 10.18 -1.59
CA ILE A 3 7.77 9.26 -0.45
C ILE A 3 8.83 8.15 -0.45
N GLU A 4 9.04 7.54 0.71
CA GLU A 4 9.86 6.35 0.91
C GLU A 4 8.98 5.17 1.37
N LEU A 5 9.29 3.97 0.91
CA LEU A 5 8.53 2.75 1.21
C LEU A 5 9.40 1.75 1.98
N ASN A 6 8.84 1.12 3.00
CA ASN A 6 9.49 0.03 3.72
C ASN A 6 8.49 -1.10 4.03
N PRO A 7 8.66 -2.31 3.46
CA PRO A 7 9.70 -2.71 2.50
C PRO A 7 9.51 -2.05 1.12
N SER A 8 10.62 -1.69 0.45
CA SER A 8 10.59 -0.99 -0.85
C SER A 8 10.53 -1.92 -2.07
N VAL A 9 10.91 -3.20 -1.92
CA VAL A 9 11.07 -4.14 -3.04
C VAL A 9 9.94 -5.17 -3.11
N GLN A 10 9.64 -5.85 -1.99
CA GLN A 10 8.66 -6.93 -1.95
C GLN A 10 8.04 -7.10 -0.57
N LEU A 11 6.80 -7.56 -0.54
CA LEU A 11 6.08 -8.00 0.66
C LEU A 11 6.03 -9.53 0.66
N ALA A 12 6.39 -10.16 1.77
CA ALA A 12 6.52 -11.60 1.86
C ALA A 12 5.39 -12.18 2.73
N PHE A 13 4.40 -12.80 2.10
CA PHE A 13 3.34 -13.53 2.80
C PHE A 13 3.79 -14.96 3.06
N ARG A 14 4.01 -15.31 4.34
CA ARG A 14 4.48 -16.65 4.73
C ARG A 14 3.32 -17.65 4.71
N ARG A 15 3.58 -18.86 4.21
CA ARG A 15 2.62 -19.97 4.29
C ARG A 15 2.24 -20.28 5.75
N PRO A 16 1.02 -20.77 6.01
CA PRO A 16 0.05 -21.29 5.04
C PRO A 16 -0.80 -20.19 4.36
N LEU A 17 -0.92 -20.22 3.03
CA LEU A 17 -1.71 -19.23 2.26
C LEU A 17 -3.23 -19.46 2.34
N THR A 18 -3.64 -20.48 3.10
CA THR A 18 -5.04 -20.81 3.42
C THR A 18 -5.60 -19.95 4.54
N GLU A 19 -4.77 -19.13 5.20
CA GLU A 19 -5.19 -18.22 6.26
C GLU A 19 -5.02 -16.76 5.83
N ALA A 20 -5.74 -15.87 6.51
CA ALA A 20 -5.63 -14.44 6.27
C ALA A 20 -4.31 -13.90 6.86
N ILE A 21 -3.33 -13.64 6.01
CA ILE A 21 -2.00 -13.15 6.41
C ILE A 21 -1.94 -11.64 6.24
N LYS A 22 -1.40 -10.95 7.24
CA LYS A 22 -1.24 -9.50 7.24
C LYS A 22 0.24 -9.14 7.19
N GLU A 23 0.59 -8.25 6.27
CA GLU A 23 1.89 -7.62 6.18
C GLU A 23 1.74 -6.11 6.26
N THR A 24 2.78 -5.42 6.75
CA THR A 24 2.77 -3.97 6.93
C THR A 24 3.72 -3.31 5.94
N LEU A 25 3.20 -2.34 5.20
CA LEU A 25 3.95 -1.43 4.35
C LEU A 25 4.00 -0.06 5.00
N ILE A 26 5.18 0.43 5.36
CA ILE A 26 5.40 1.75 5.92
C ILE A 26 5.66 2.72 4.79
N ILE A 27 4.91 3.81 4.74
CA ILE A 27 5.09 4.93 3.83
C ILE A 27 5.59 6.12 4.63
N TYR A 28 6.77 6.63 4.31
CA TYR A 28 7.38 7.78 4.97
C TYR A 28 7.42 8.99 4.02
N ASN A 29 7.06 10.17 4.54
CA ASN A 29 7.12 11.42 3.80
C ASN A 29 8.35 12.26 4.25
N PRO A 30 9.47 12.23 3.52
CA PRO A 30 10.63 13.09 3.79
C PRO A 30 10.43 14.54 3.29
N SER A 31 9.33 14.84 2.61
CA SER A 31 9.08 16.16 2.01
C SER A 31 8.64 17.19 3.06
N GLN A 32 8.79 18.47 2.74
CA GLN A 32 8.32 19.59 3.57
C GLN A 32 6.82 19.91 3.39
N LEU A 33 6.17 19.27 2.41
CA LEU A 33 4.76 19.43 2.12
C LEU A 33 4.01 18.13 2.44
N PRO A 34 2.72 18.22 2.83
CA PRO A 34 1.87 17.05 2.98
C PRO A 34 1.75 16.33 1.63
N VAL A 35 1.72 15.00 1.66
CA VAL A 35 1.63 14.15 0.47
C VAL A 35 0.42 13.26 0.57
N ALA A 36 -0.47 13.35 -0.42
CA ALA A 36 -1.56 12.40 -0.58
C ALA A 36 -1.03 11.15 -1.28
N PHE A 37 -1.44 9.97 -0.82
CA PHE A 37 -1.07 8.70 -1.41
C PHE A 37 -2.30 7.85 -1.74
N LYS A 38 -2.12 6.95 -2.70
CA LYS A 38 -3.11 5.94 -3.09
C LYS A 38 -2.41 4.64 -3.47
N VAL A 39 -2.82 3.56 -2.84
CA VAL A 39 -2.33 2.21 -3.11
C VAL A 39 -3.28 1.51 -4.07
N LYS A 40 -2.74 1.07 -5.19
CA LYS A 40 -3.44 0.26 -6.20
C LYS A 40 -2.82 -1.13 -6.22
N THR A 41 -3.64 -2.15 -6.46
CA THR A 41 -3.17 -3.54 -6.59
C THR A 41 -3.70 -4.17 -7.86
N THR A 42 -2.94 -5.07 -8.47
CA THR A 42 -3.39 -5.87 -9.61
C THR A 42 -4.37 -6.99 -9.21
N ALA A 43 -4.49 -7.29 -7.92
CA ALA A 43 -5.33 -8.37 -7.40
C ALA A 43 -6.26 -7.90 -6.25
N PRO A 44 -7.21 -6.99 -6.51
CA PRO A 44 -8.07 -6.38 -5.47
C PRO A 44 -9.01 -7.37 -4.78
N ARG A 45 -9.28 -8.54 -5.39
CA ARG A 45 -10.05 -9.62 -4.76
C ARG A 45 -9.23 -10.41 -3.74
N GLN A 46 -7.91 -10.47 -3.95
CA GLN A 46 -6.98 -11.28 -3.14
C GLN A 46 -6.40 -10.47 -1.98
N TYR A 47 -6.25 -9.15 -2.11
CA TYR A 47 -5.64 -8.32 -1.08
C TYR A 47 -6.56 -7.20 -0.63
N CYS A 48 -6.73 -7.08 0.69
CA CYS A 48 -7.32 -5.93 1.32
C CYS A 48 -6.21 -4.99 1.80
N VAL A 49 -6.26 -3.73 1.38
CA VAL A 49 -5.30 -2.70 1.77
C VAL A 49 -6.00 -1.67 2.64
N ARG A 50 -5.46 -1.41 3.84
CA ARG A 50 -6.00 -0.42 4.78
C ARG A 50 -4.88 0.35 5.51
N PRO A 51 -4.87 1.69 5.47
CA PRO A 51 -5.64 2.55 4.55
C PRO A 51 -5.20 2.37 3.09
N ASN A 52 -6.14 2.43 2.13
CA ASN A 52 -5.82 2.38 0.70
C ASN A 52 -5.45 3.75 0.10
N SER A 53 -5.82 4.83 0.77
CA SER A 53 -5.48 6.20 0.43
C SER A 53 -5.50 7.07 1.69
N GLY A 54 -4.79 8.19 1.65
CA GLY A 54 -4.77 9.16 2.74
C GLY A 54 -3.75 10.26 2.47
N CYS A 55 -3.53 11.09 3.48
CA CYS A 55 -2.50 12.12 3.47
C CYS A 55 -1.46 11.84 4.55
N ILE A 56 -0.19 12.09 4.25
CA ILE A 56 0.94 11.93 5.16
C ILE A 56 1.58 13.29 5.33
N GLU A 57 1.59 13.78 6.57
CA GLU A 57 2.19 15.05 6.92
C GLU A 57 3.73 15.04 6.73
N PRO A 58 4.36 16.22 6.60
CA PRO A 58 5.81 16.35 6.52
C PRO A 58 6.52 15.63 7.67
N GLY A 59 7.50 14.78 7.36
CA GLY A 59 8.30 14.04 8.34
C GLY A 59 7.54 12.92 9.07
N GLN A 60 6.29 12.62 8.69
CA GLN A 60 5.53 11.52 9.28
C GLN A 60 5.64 10.22 8.48
N LYS A 61 5.38 9.12 9.18
CA LYS A 61 5.23 7.78 8.61
C LYS A 61 3.81 7.28 8.81
N LEU A 62 3.32 6.52 7.85
CA LEU A 62 2.02 5.87 7.89
C LEU A 62 2.18 4.38 7.63
N GLU A 63 1.51 3.56 8.44
CA GLU A 63 1.50 2.12 8.28
C GLU A 63 0.27 1.70 7.47
N VAL A 64 0.51 1.09 6.31
CA VAL A 64 -0.49 0.49 5.45
C VAL A 64 -0.50 -1.01 5.67
N GLN A 65 -1.61 -1.51 6.19
CA GLN A 65 -1.82 -2.92 6.42
C GLN A 65 -2.36 -3.59 5.15
N ILE A 66 -1.62 -4.58 4.65
CA ILE A 66 -1.97 -5.36 3.47
C ILE A 66 -2.28 -6.77 3.95
N GLN A 67 -3.56 -7.13 3.87
CA GLN A 67 -4.04 -8.45 4.22
C GLN A 67 -4.30 -9.26 2.96
N MET A 68 -3.61 -10.37 2.80
CA MET A 68 -3.95 -11.38 1.81
C MET A 68 -5.14 -12.20 2.33
N GLN A 69 -6.14 -12.39 1.48
CA GLN A 69 -7.28 -13.26 1.75
C GLN A 69 -6.85 -14.73 1.72
N ALA A 70 -7.51 -15.54 2.55
CA ALA A 70 -7.32 -16.99 2.55
C ALA A 70 -7.61 -17.57 1.15
N MET A 71 -6.66 -18.30 0.58
CA MET A 71 -6.88 -19.06 -0.64
C MET A 71 -7.66 -20.35 -0.32
N LYS A 72 -8.51 -20.78 -1.25
CA LYS A 72 -9.27 -22.04 -1.08
C LYS A 72 -8.37 -23.28 -1.09
N GLU A 73 -7.31 -23.24 -1.87
CA GLU A 73 -6.33 -24.30 -2.02
C GLU A 73 -4.93 -23.68 -1.97
N GLU A 74 -3.97 -24.38 -1.34
CA GLU A 74 -2.60 -23.87 -1.27
C GLU A 74 -1.95 -23.98 -2.66
N PRO A 75 -1.46 -22.88 -3.24
CA PRO A 75 -0.81 -22.95 -4.53
C PRO A 75 0.50 -23.77 -4.44
N PRO A 76 0.90 -24.43 -5.53
CA PRO A 76 2.09 -25.28 -5.57
C PRO A 76 3.36 -24.52 -5.15
N ALA A 77 4.40 -25.24 -4.70
CA ALA A 77 5.65 -24.64 -4.21
C ALA A 77 6.32 -23.73 -5.25
N ASP A 78 6.19 -24.05 -6.53
CA ASP A 78 6.72 -23.28 -7.65
C ASP A 78 5.86 -22.07 -8.06
N PHE A 79 4.75 -21.83 -7.36
CA PHE A 79 3.87 -20.70 -7.66
C PHE A 79 4.58 -19.38 -7.37
N LYS A 80 4.89 -18.65 -8.43
CA LYS A 80 5.42 -17.29 -8.36
C LYS A 80 4.26 -16.31 -8.27
N CYS A 81 4.13 -15.66 -7.12
CA CYS A 81 3.23 -14.52 -6.98
C CYS A 81 3.65 -13.41 -7.96
N LYS A 82 2.71 -12.99 -8.83
CA LYS A 82 2.91 -11.91 -9.81
C LYS A 82 2.12 -10.66 -9.46
N ASP A 83 1.48 -10.66 -8.29
CA ASP A 83 0.66 -9.55 -7.84
C ASP A 83 1.54 -8.36 -7.50
N LYS A 84 1.09 -7.16 -7.90
CA LYS A 84 1.85 -5.93 -7.73
C LYS A 84 1.03 -4.92 -6.96
N PHE A 85 1.71 -4.18 -6.10
CA PHE A 85 1.19 -2.99 -5.44
C PHE A 85 1.88 -1.77 -6.04
N LEU A 86 1.10 -0.76 -6.38
CA LEU A 86 1.57 0.53 -6.85
C LEU A 86 1.13 1.58 -5.84
N VAL A 87 2.10 2.27 -5.23
CA VAL A 87 1.84 3.45 -4.39
C VAL A 87 2.02 4.68 -5.26
N GLN A 88 0.93 5.38 -5.55
CA GLN A 88 0.97 6.68 -6.19
C GLN A 88 0.93 7.76 -5.12
N SER A 89 1.72 8.81 -5.31
CA SER A 89 1.82 9.91 -4.35
C SER A 89 1.82 11.26 -5.06
N VAL A 90 1.08 12.23 -4.55
CA VAL A 90 1.05 13.60 -5.04
C VAL A 90 1.23 14.59 -3.89
N PRO A 91 2.09 15.61 -4.01
CA PRO A 91 2.16 16.67 -3.01
C PRO A 91 0.83 17.43 -2.97
N VAL A 92 0.35 17.74 -1.77
CA VAL A 92 -0.84 18.53 -1.53
C VAL A 92 -0.41 20.00 -1.46
N THR A 93 -0.70 20.74 -2.52
CA THR A 93 -0.54 22.20 -2.55
C THR A 93 -1.78 22.88 -1.95
N ALA A 94 -1.66 24.16 -1.56
CA ALA A 94 -2.75 24.92 -0.93
C ALA A 94 -4.06 24.93 -1.76
N GLU A 95 -3.96 24.85 -3.09
CA GLU A 95 -5.11 24.78 -4.01
C GLU A 95 -5.83 23.42 -4.00
N ARG A 96 -5.17 22.35 -3.52
CA ARG A 96 -5.69 20.98 -3.49
C ARG A 96 -6.29 20.57 -2.14
N GLN A 97 -6.23 21.44 -1.13
CA GLN A 97 -6.79 21.16 0.21
C GLN A 97 -8.33 21.05 0.21
N GLN A 98 -9.00 21.49 -0.86
CA GLN A 98 -10.47 21.49 -0.98
C GLN A 98 -11.02 20.38 -1.89
N LEU A 99 -10.17 19.56 -2.52
CA LEU A 99 -10.63 18.48 -3.40
C LEU A 99 -10.73 17.16 -2.63
N PRO A 100 -11.83 16.40 -2.75
CA PRO A 100 -11.94 15.09 -2.15
C PRO A 100 -10.84 14.17 -2.69
N VAL A 101 -10.25 13.33 -1.85
CA VAL A 101 -9.15 12.38 -2.17
C VAL A 101 -9.50 11.43 -3.35
N ALA A 102 -10.77 11.35 -3.74
CA ALA A 102 -11.23 10.63 -4.91
C ALA A 102 -10.85 11.30 -6.26
N GLU A 103 -10.61 12.61 -6.28
CA GLU A 103 -10.34 13.43 -7.47
C GLU A 103 -8.86 13.87 -7.60
N LEU A 104 -7.99 13.33 -6.74
CA LEU A 104 -6.52 13.46 -6.81
C LEU A 104 -5.88 12.22 -7.44
#